data_AF-A0A7Z0NRE2-F1
#
_entry.id   AF-A0A7Z0NRE2-F1
#
_cell.length_a   1.000
_cell.length_b   1.000
_cell.length_c   1.000
_cell.angle_alpha   90.00
_cell.angle_beta   90.00
_cell.angle_gamma   90.00
#
_symmetry.space_group_name_H-M   'P 1'
#
loop_
_entity.id
_entity.type
_entity.pdbx_description
1 polymer ?
#
loop_
_entity_poly.entity_id
_entity_poly.type
_entity_poly.pdbx_seq_one_letter_code
_entity_poly.pdbx_strand_id
1 'polypeptide(L)' 'MRPVTASTYPRVSPCRHCGLAVLRDNDGVWIHSTLSYVCRDRYGALRGSYANPEPPATTRLGPPFGVQPAR' A
#
# COMPACT_ATOMS: atom_id res chain seq x y z
N MET A 1 9.67 25.78 -5.56
CA MET A 1 9.07 24.43 -5.49
C MET A 1 9.27 23.91 -4.07
N ARG A 2 8.19 23.70 -3.30
CA ARG A 2 8.32 23.14 -1.94
C ARG A 2 8.65 21.64 -2.06
N PRO A 3 9.57 21.09 -1.25
CA PRO A 3 9.83 19.67 -1.26
C PRO A 3 8.56 18.93 -0.84
N VAL A 4 8.05 18.08 -1.72
CA VAL A 4 7.00 17.13 -1.36
C VAL A 4 7.68 16.14 -0.42
N THR A 5 7.38 16.21 0.86
CA THR A 5 7.79 15.16 1.81
C THR A 5 7.19 13.87 1.28
N ALA A 6 8.03 13.03 0.66
CA ALA A 6 7.60 11.74 0.16
C ALA A 6 7.07 10.97 1.37
N SER A 7 5.75 10.75 1.42
CA SER A 7 5.16 9.90 2.44
C SER A 7 5.89 8.56 2.38
N THR A 8 6.34 8.05 3.52
CA THR A 8 7.09 6.78 3.64
C THR A 8 6.31 5.60 3.05
N TYR A 9 5.00 5.77 2.84
CA TYR A 9 4.12 4.79 2.20
C TYR A 9 4.02 5.01 0.69
N PRO A 10 4.10 3.94 -0.13
CA PRO A 10 3.86 4.05 -1.56
C PRO A 10 2.46 4.62 -1.81
N ARG A 11 2.33 5.47 -2.83
CA ARG A 11 1.05 6.08 -3.23
C ARG A 11 0.03 5.06 -3.74
N VAL A 12 0.48 3.86 -4.10
CA VAL A 12 -0.34 2.78 -4.65
C VAL A 12 -0.03 1.51 -3.87
N SER A 13 -1.06 0.73 -3.52
CA SER A 13 -0.93 -0.58 -2.87
C SER A 13 -2.07 -1.50 -3.30
N PRO A 14 -1.93 -2.82 -3.24
CA PRO A 14 -3.05 -3.73 -3.44
C PRO A 14 -4.02 -3.63 -2.25
N CYS A 15 -5.31 -3.78 -2.50
CA CYS A 15 -6.33 -3.86 -1.46
C CYS A 15 -6.30 -5.26 -0.80
N ARG A 16 -6.23 -5.33 0.53
CA ARG A 16 -6.22 -6.62 1.26
C ARG A 16 -7.52 -7.41 1.16
N HIS A 17 -8.59 -6.83 0.60
CA HIS A 17 -9.89 -7.48 0.45
C HIS A 17 -10.06 -8.05 -0.97
N CYS A 18 -9.92 -7.20 -1.98
CA CYS A 18 -10.20 -7.55 -3.37
C CYS A 18 -8.94 -7.77 -4.23
N GLY A 19 -7.75 -7.43 -3.73
CA GLY A 19 -6.49 -7.47 -4.48
C GLY A 19 -6.33 -6.36 -5.52
N LEU A 20 -7.36 -5.55 -5.79
CA LEU A 20 -7.30 -4.45 -6.75
C LEU A 20 -6.46 -3.29 -6.21
N ALA A 21 -5.93 -2.47 -7.13
CA ALA A 21 -5.13 -1.32 -6.77
C ALA A 21 -5.94 -0.26 -6.00
N VAL A 22 -5.36 0.23 -4.91
CA VAL A 22 -5.84 1.39 -4.15
C VAL A 22 -4.77 2.48 -4.17
N LEU A 23 -5.21 3.72 -4.31
CA LEU A 23 -4.36 4.90 -4.29
C LEU A 23 -4.59 5.68 -3.00
N ARG A 24 -3.52 6.27 -2.48
CA ARG A 24 -3.61 7.25 -1.42
C ARG A 24 -3.74 8.64 -2.04
N ASP A 25 -4.83 9.34 -1.73
CA ASP A 25 -5.01 10.72 -2.16
C ASP A 25 -4.10 11.69 -1.38
N ASN A 26 -4.24 12.99 -1.64
CA ASN A 26 -3.43 14.02 -0.99
C ASN A 26 -3.82 14.27 0.48
N ASP A 27 -5.05 13.95 0.88
CA ASP A 27 -5.55 14.01 2.26
C ASP A 27 -5.17 12.75 3.06
N GLY A 28 -4.57 11.76 2.40
CA GLY A 28 -4.09 10.54 3.01
C GLY A 28 -5.13 9.42 3.05
N VAL A 29 -6.28 9.59 2.39
CA VAL A 29 -7.38 8.62 2.28
C VAL A 29 -7.05 7.60 1.19
N TRP A 30 -7.38 6.33 1.43
CA TRP A 30 -7.26 5.29 0.42
C TRP A 30 -8.53 5.18 -0.40
N ILE A 31 -8.38 5.14 -1.73
CA ILE A 31 -9.48 5.01 -2.71
C ILE A 31 -9.15 3.90 -3.71
N HIS A 32 -10.17 3.16 -4.17
CA HIS A 32 -9.96 2.20 -5.27
C HIS A 32 -9.63 2.96 -6.56
N SER A 33 -8.67 2.45 -7.32
CA SER A 33 -8.39 2.98 -8.66
C SER A 33 -9.49 2.66 -9.67
N THR A 34 -10.28 1.62 -9.37
CA THR A 34 -11.34 1.13 -10.24
C THR A 34 -12.66 1.82 -9.90
N LEU A 35 -13.49 2.10 -10.91
CA LEU A 35 -14.84 2.64 -10.74
C LEU A 35 -15.84 1.61 -10.16
N SER A 36 -15.36 0.48 -9.65
CA SER A 36 -16.22 -0.51 -9.00
C SER A 36 -16.66 0.05 -7.65
N TYR A 37 -17.92 0.47 -7.56
CA TYR A 37 -18.53 1.04 -6.34
C TYR A 37 -18.39 0.17 -5.09
N VAL A 38 -18.05 -1.12 -5.22
CA VAL A 38 -18.14 -2.08 -4.12
C VAL A 38 -16.89 -2.94 -4.01
N CYS A 39 -16.21 -2.88 -2.86
CA CYS A 39 -15.11 -3.76 -2.54
C CYS A 39 -15.65 -5.18 -2.24
N ARG A 40 -15.41 -6.10 -3.17
CA ARG A 40 -15.73 -7.53 -3.00
C ARG A 40 -14.46 -8.32 -2.83
N ASP A 41 -14.47 -9.24 -1.88
CA ASP A 41 -13.40 -10.22 -1.83
C ASP A 41 -13.45 -11.18 -3.02
N ARG A 42 -12.44 -12.04 -3.14
CA ARG A 42 -12.33 -13.05 -4.20
C ARG A 42 -13.50 -14.07 -4.24
N TYR A 43 -14.34 -14.10 -3.21
CA TYR A 43 -15.51 -15.00 -3.09
C TYR A 43 -16.84 -14.24 -3.29
N GLY A 44 -16.78 -12.94 -3.58
CA GLY A 44 -17.96 -12.10 -3.82
C GLY A 44 -18.57 -11.49 -2.55
N ALA A 45 -17.97 -11.71 -1.38
CA ALA A 45 -18.47 -11.12 -0.14
C ALA A 45 -18.12 -9.63 -0.06
N LEU A 46 -19.08 -8.85 0.44
CA LEU A 46 -18.94 -7.41 0.62
C LEU A 46 -18.06 -7.11 1.83
N ARG A 47 -16.83 -6.63 1.59
CA ARG A 47 -15.86 -6.30 2.64
C ARG A 47 -15.74 -4.79 2.79
N GLY A 48 -16.81 -4.17 3.32
CA GLY A 48 -16.88 -2.73 3.51
C GLY A 48 -16.76 -1.92 2.21
N SER A 49 -17.19 -0.67 2.23
CA SER A 49 -17.04 0.25 1.09
C SER A 49 -15.63 0.88 1.02
N TYR A 50 -14.80 0.65 2.03
CA TYR A 50 -13.52 1.35 2.19
C TYR A 50 -12.36 0.61 1.50
N ALA A 51 -11.55 1.36 0.76
CA ALA A 51 -10.28 0.88 0.25
C ALA A 51 -9.28 0.69 1.40
N ASN A 52 -8.60 -0.45 1.38
CA ASN A 52 -7.81 -0.88 2.52
C ASN A 52 -6.48 -1.46 2.03
N PRO A 53 -5.39 -0.70 2.08
CA PRO A 53 -4.11 -1.12 1.52
C PRO A 53 -3.54 -2.32 2.29
N GLU A 54 -2.86 -3.19 1.58
CA GLU A 54 -1.97 -4.17 2.20
C GLU A 54 -0.83 -3.43 2.91
N PRO A 55 -0.48 -3.78 4.16
CA PRO A 55 0.66 -3.18 4.83
C PRO A 55 1.93 -3.40 4.01
N PRO A 56 2.84 -2.41 3.96
CA PRO A 56 4.11 -2.59 3.27
C PRO A 56 4.81 -3.80 3.88
N ALA A 57 5.38 -4.65 3.02
CA ALA A 57 6.25 -5.70 3.49
C ALA A 57 7.30 -5.04 4.39
N THR A 58 7.38 -5.47 5.64
CA THR A 58 8.52 -5.11 6.48
C THR A 58 9.74 -5.70 5.81
N THR A 59 10.40 -4.91 4.97
CA THR A 59 11.75 -5.21 4.52
C THR A 59 12.55 -5.33 5.81
N ARG A 60 12.84 -6.56 6.24
CA ARG A 60 13.93 -6.78 7.18
C ARG A 60 15.13 -6.21 6.45
N LEU A 61 15.58 -5.01 6.84
CA LEU A 61 16.88 -4.53 6.41
C LEU A 61 17.85 -5.62 6.84
N GLY A 62 18.30 -6.43 5.87
CA GLY A 62 19.56 -7.13 6.03
C GLY A 62 20.63 -6.10 6.37
N PRO A 63 21.75 -6.53 6.98
CA PRO A 63 22.87 -5.62 7.20
C PRO A 63 23.18 -4.89 5.88
N PRO A 64 23.49 -3.57 5.94
CA PRO A 64 23.79 -2.82 4.73
C PRO A 64 24.86 -3.58 3.94
N PHE A 65 24.63 -3.76 2.64
CA PHE A 65 25.63 -4.31 1.73
C PHE A 65 26.94 -3.55 1.97
N GLY A 66 27.94 -4.23 2.54
CA GLY A 66 29.25 -3.63 2.80
C GLY A 66 29.90 -3.94 4.16
N VAL A 67 29.18 -4.47 5.15
CA VAL A 67 29.83 -4.91 6.40
C VAL A 67 30.33 -6.35 6.24
N GLN A 68 31.53 -6.51 5.69
CA GLN A 68 32.25 -7.78 5.82
C GLN A 68 32.68 -7.93 7.30
N PRO A 69 32.43 -9.09 7.95
CA PRO A 69 32.97 -9.31 9.28
C PRO A 69 34.50 -9.33 9.21
N ALA A 70 35.13 -8.46 10.01
CA ALA A 70 36.57 -8.47 10.19
C ALA A 70 36.99 -9.84 10.74
N ARG A 71 37.92 -10.48 10.06
CA ARG A 71 38.52 -11.76 10.45
C ARG A 71 39.74 -11.52 11.33
#